data_AF-A0A3N4M188-F1
#
_entry.id   AF-A0A3N4M188-F1
#
_cell.length_a   1.000
_cell.length_b   1.000
_cell.length_c   1.000
_cell.angle_alpha   90.00
_cell.angle_beta   90.00
_cell.angle_gamma   90.00
#
_symmetry.space_group_name_H-M   'P 1'
#
loop_
_entity.id
_entity.type
_entity.pdbx_description
1 polymer ?
#
loop_
_entity_poly.entity_id
_entity_poly.type
_entity_poly.pdbx_seq_one_letter_code
_entity_poly.pdbx_strand_id
1 'polypeptide(L)'
;MTIPDSLVTDPSLRECLELSSKLRILCQQLLSDLQAHGELSEAALIERARQQKLLYAYLTQLKVLHRAAFMSAREAKQTTTEARQEVDRLHLQLQNLYYEQRHLRGEITACKDFPHSYTSLPLISEEEFLQLHPEHAEDDPHALMIARLHNEKAVREDLERQRKELSAKKQTLILENKKRKDDLASLDEQLKKFIEVWKSPLSGGRKGLIWYQFSRRDLYKRPSRRNIEIQNDVVCSH
;
A
#
# COMPACT_ATOMS: atom_id res chain seq x y z
N MET A 1 42.75 -19.81 55.82
CA MET A 1 41.33 -19.83 55.43
C MET A 1 40.94 -21.25 55.09
N THR A 2 40.19 -21.92 55.96
CA THR A 2 39.55 -23.21 55.69
C THR A 2 38.20 -22.91 55.05
N ILE A 3 38.04 -23.24 53.78
CA ILE A 3 36.73 -23.19 53.11
C ILE A 3 35.86 -24.24 53.80
N PRO A 4 34.65 -23.91 54.28
CA PRO A 4 33.78 -24.91 54.89
C PRO A 4 33.36 -25.94 53.82
N ASP A 5 33.57 -27.23 54.11
CA ASP A 5 33.29 -28.37 53.22
C ASP A 5 31.84 -28.43 52.72
N SER A 6 30.92 -27.68 53.36
CA SER A 6 29.52 -27.56 52.98
C SER A 6 29.25 -26.76 51.71
N LEU A 7 30.21 -25.98 51.19
CA LEU A 7 30.02 -25.13 50.01
C LEU A 7 30.30 -25.86 48.69
N VAL A 8 31.14 -26.89 48.70
CA VAL A 8 31.51 -27.64 47.50
C VAL A 8 30.54 -28.81 47.35
N THR A 9 29.68 -28.78 46.34
CA THR A 9 28.70 -29.85 46.09
C THR A 9 29.23 -30.91 45.13
N ASP A 10 30.13 -30.53 44.23
CA ASP A 10 30.70 -31.43 43.22
C ASP A 10 31.64 -32.47 43.86
N PRO A 11 31.39 -33.78 43.66
CA PRO A 11 32.20 -34.85 44.24
C PRO A 11 33.67 -34.81 43.78
N SER A 12 33.95 -34.40 42.55
CA SER A 12 35.32 -34.31 42.03
C SER A 12 36.11 -33.18 42.67
N LEU A 13 35.44 -32.07 42.98
CA LEU A 13 36.04 -30.93 43.68
C LEU A 13 36.26 -31.23 45.17
N ARG A 14 35.38 -32.03 45.79
CA ARG A 14 35.60 -32.55 47.15
C ARG A 14 36.83 -33.45 47.22
N GLU A 15 36.97 -34.37 46.28
CA GLU A 15 38.15 -35.25 46.20
C GLU A 15 39.45 -34.44 46.01
N CYS A 16 39.44 -33.43 45.14
CA CYS A 16 40.55 -32.48 45.00
C CYS A 16 40.88 -31.77 46.31
N LEU A 17 39.87 -31.29 47.03
CA LEU A 17 40.02 -30.57 48.29
C LEU A 17 40.65 -31.48 49.37
N GLU A 18 40.13 -32.69 49.53
CA GLU A 18 40.68 -33.67 50.46
C GLU A 18 42.12 -34.07 50.12
N LEU A 19 42.44 -34.29 48.84
CA LEU A 19 43.81 -34.61 48.43
C LEU A 19 44.76 -33.43 48.66
N SER A 20 44.30 -32.20 48.40
CA SER A 20 45.09 -30.99 48.64
C SER A 20 45.37 -30.76 50.14
N SER A 21 44.40 -31.08 51.01
CA SER A 21 44.56 -30.95 52.47
C SER A 21 45.54 -32.01 53.00
N LYS A 22 45.40 -33.27 52.56
CA LYS A 22 46.34 -34.37 52.87
C LYS A 22 47.75 -34.04 52.39
N LEU A 23 47.90 -33.55 51.16
CA LEU A 23 49.18 -33.13 50.58
C LEU A 23 49.82 -31.99 51.39
N ARG A 24 49.03 -30.98 51.79
CA ARG A 24 49.49 -29.86 52.60
C ARG A 24 50.02 -30.31 53.96
N ILE A 25 49.29 -31.19 54.65
CA ILE A 25 49.69 -31.73 55.95
C ILE A 25 51.02 -32.49 55.81
N LEU A 26 51.14 -33.35 54.79
CA LEU A 26 52.37 -34.11 54.53
C LEU A 26 53.56 -33.19 54.22
N CYS A 27 53.36 -32.13 53.43
CA CYS A 27 54.40 -31.13 53.17
C CYS A 27 54.84 -30.41 54.45
N GLN A 28 53.89 -30.09 55.35
CA GLN A 28 54.20 -29.44 56.62
C GLN A 28 55.01 -30.35 57.54
N GLN A 29 54.66 -31.64 57.61
CA GLN A 29 55.41 -32.65 58.36
C GLN A 29 56.83 -32.83 57.81
N LEU A 30 56.97 -32.99 56.49
CA LEU A 30 58.29 -33.07 55.86
C LEU A 30 59.14 -31.83 56.12
N LEU A 31 58.52 -30.63 56.13
CA LEU A 31 59.23 -29.39 56.38
C LEU A 31 59.67 -29.24 57.84
N SER A 32 58.85 -29.68 58.81
CA SER A 32 59.26 -29.73 60.22
C SER A 32 60.38 -30.73 60.46
N ASP A 33 60.34 -31.90 59.80
CA ASP A 33 61.38 -32.93 59.91
C ASP A 33 62.72 -32.46 59.32
N LEU A 34 62.69 -31.59 58.30
CA LEU A 34 63.89 -30.96 57.74
C LEU A 34 64.48 -29.86 58.63
N GLN A 35 63.65 -29.20 59.43
CA GLN A 35 64.05 -28.12 60.35
C GLN A 35 64.60 -28.67 61.68
N ALA A 36 64.23 -29.89 62.06
CA ALA A 36 64.79 -30.58 63.22
C ALA A 36 66.25 -31.00 62.92
N HIS A 37 67.23 -30.16 63.28
CA HIS A 37 68.65 -30.43 63.08
C HIS A 37 69.14 -31.59 63.99
N GLY A 38 69.52 -32.74 63.41
CA GLY A 38 70.13 -33.88 64.10
C GLY A 38 70.61 -34.98 63.15
N GLU A 39 71.52 -35.85 63.60
CA GLU A 39 71.94 -37.04 62.84
C GLU A 39 70.75 -37.98 62.63
N LEU A 40 70.40 -38.22 61.36
CA LEU A 40 69.28 -39.06 60.98
C LEU A 40 69.66 -40.54 61.16
N SER A 41 68.99 -41.22 62.09
CA SER A 41 69.03 -42.68 62.18
C SER A 41 68.64 -43.33 60.84
N GLU A 42 69.19 -44.49 60.52
CA GLU A 42 68.88 -45.25 59.30
C GLU A 42 67.37 -45.51 59.14
N ALA A 43 66.65 -45.71 60.26
CA ALA A 43 65.20 -45.84 60.28
C ALA A 43 64.47 -44.53 59.86
N ALA A 44 65.00 -43.36 60.24
CA ALA A 44 64.44 -42.06 59.88
C ALA A 44 64.64 -41.74 58.39
N LEU A 45 65.75 -42.20 57.79
CA LEU A 45 65.99 -42.07 56.34
C LEU A 45 64.99 -42.90 55.52
N ILE A 46 64.66 -44.11 55.97
CA ILE A 46 63.66 -44.98 55.33
C ILE A 46 62.27 -44.36 55.38
N GLU A 47 61.86 -43.82 56.54
CA GLU A 47 60.54 -43.20 56.69
C GLU A 47 60.42 -41.91 55.86
N ARG A 48 61.48 -41.10 55.80
CA ARG A 48 61.55 -39.94 54.91
C ARG A 48 61.40 -40.32 53.44
N ALA A 49 62.07 -41.38 52.99
CA ALA A 49 61.92 -41.87 51.61
C ALA A 49 60.49 -42.35 51.32
N ARG A 50 59.81 -42.95 52.30
CA ARG A 50 58.40 -43.36 52.21
C ARG A 50 57.46 -42.15 52.09
N GLN A 51 57.63 -41.14 52.93
CA GLN A 51 56.87 -39.90 52.87
C GLN A 51 57.07 -39.15 51.55
N GLN A 52 58.29 -39.13 50.99
CA GLN A 52 58.57 -38.56 49.67
C GLN A 52 57.83 -39.31 48.55
N LYS A 53 57.83 -40.65 48.57
CA LYS A 53 57.05 -41.44 47.60
C LYS A 53 55.55 -41.15 47.69
N LEU A 54 55.02 -41.03 48.91
CA LEU A 54 53.62 -40.69 49.15
C LEU A 54 53.28 -39.29 48.64
N LEU A 55 54.18 -38.31 48.84
CA LEU A 55 54.05 -36.95 48.31
C LEU A 55 53.93 -36.95 46.78
N TYR A 56 54.82 -37.67 46.10
CA TYR A 56 54.77 -37.78 44.64
C TYR A 56 53.48 -38.45 44.17
N ALA A 57 52.97 -39.46 44.88
CA ALA A 57 51.70 -40.11 44.54
C ALA A 57 50.49 -39.17 44.69
N TYR A 58 50.41 -38.38 45.75
CA TYR A 58 49.35 -37.38 45.90
C TYR A 58 49.44 -36.27 44.84
N LEU A 59 50.66 -35.86 44.50
CA LEU A 59 50.89 -34.83 43.48
C LEU A 59 50.48 -35.31 42.07
N THR A 60 50.73 -36.58 41.73
CA THR A 60 50.26 -37.15 40.46
C THR A 60 48.74 -37.27 40.42
N GLN A 61 48.11 -37.72 41.50
CA GLN A 61 46.64 -37.76 41.61
C GLN A 61 46.01 -36.37 41.44
N LEU A 62 46.56 -35.35 42.11
CA LEU A 62 46.06 -33.97 41.99
C LEU A 62 46.18 -33.44 40.55
N LYS A 63 47.29 -33.75 39.86
CA LYS A 63 47.47 -33.38 38.45
C LYS A 63 46.44 -34.04 37.53
N VAL A 64 46.08 -35.29 37.80
CA VAL A 64 45.06 -36.02 37.03
C VAL A 64 43.70 -35.38 37.22
N LEU A 65 43.29 -35.12 38.47
CA LEU A 65 42.02 -34.48 38.76
C LEU A 65 41.93 -33.07 38.17
N HIS A 66 43.02 -32.29 38.25
CA HIS A 66 43.07 -30.96 37.61
C HIS A 66 42.87 -31.04 36.09
N ARG A 67 43.50 -32.01 35.42
CA ARG A 67 43.31 -32.21 33.97
C ARG A 67 41.87 -32.62 33.66
N ALA A 68 41.28 -33.52 34.45
CA ALA A 68 39.89 -33.93 34.28
C ALA A 68 38.91 -32.75 34.43
N ALA A 69 39.06 -31.94 35.48
CA ALA A 69 38.25 -30.75 35.71
C ALA A 69 38.39 -29.72 34.58
N PHE A 70 39.63 -29.48 34.11
CA PHE A 70 39.88 -28.57 32.99
C PHE A 70 39.21 -29.06 31.69
N MET A 71 39.29 -30.36 31.40
CA MET A 71 38.65 -30.94 30.21
C MET A 71 37.13 -30.87 30.29
N SER A 72 36.54 -31.19 31.44
CA SER A 72 35.09 -31.06 31.66
C SER A 72 34.61 -29.61 31.50
N ALA A 73 35.32 -28.64 32.07
CA ALA A 73 34.99 -27.23 31.90
C ALA A 73 35.09 -26.77 30.44
N ARG A 74 36.09 -27.27 29.69
CA ARG A 74 36.25 -26.99 28.26
C ARG A 74 35.11 -27.60 27.44
N GLU A 75 34.72 -28.83 27.73
CA GLU A 75 33.59 -29.51 27.08
C GLU A 75 32.26 -28.79 27.35
N ALA A 76 31.99 -28.42 28.60
CA ALA A 76 30.83 -27.63 28.97
C ALA A 76 30.79 -26.28 28.24
N LYS A 77 31.95 -25.61 28.09
CA LYS A 77 32.06 -24.37 27.31
C LYS A 77 31.79 -24.60 25.82
N GLN A 78 32.29 -25.69 25.26
CA GLN A 78 32.11 -26.02 23.85
C GLN A 78 30.64 -26.30 23.54
N THR A 79 30.03 -27.21 24.30
CA THR A 79 28.61 -27.59 24.14
C THR A 79 27.67 -26.41 24.32
N THR A 80 27.90 -25.54 25.31
CA THR A 80 27.10 -24.31 25.48
C THR A 80 27.30 -23.30 24.35
N THR A 81 28.50 -23.22 23.77
CA THR A 81 28.78 -22.35 22.63
C THR A 81 28.10 -22.85 21.36
N GLU A 82 28.12 -24.16 21.12
CA GLU A 82 27.43 -24.79 19.98
C GLU A 82 25.91 -24.61 20.08
N ALA A 83 25.32 -24.88 21.25
CA ALA A 83 23.90 -24.64 21.49
C ALA A 83 23.52 -23.17 21.29
N ARG A 84 24.36 -22.24 21.76
CA ARG A 84 24.16 -20.80 21.55
C ARG A 84 24.20 -20.43 20.06
N GLN A 85 25.19 -20.93 19.32
CA GLN A 85 25.32 -20.66 17.88
C GLN A 85 24.09 -21.16 17.10
N GLU A 86 23.56 -22.32 17.48
CA GLU A 86 22.35 -22.87 16.86
C GLU A 86 21.12 -21.99 17.16
N VAL A 87 20.97 -21.52 18.40
CA VAL A 87 19.92 -20.55 18.76
C VAL A 87 20.04 -19.27 17.96
N ASP A 88 21.26 -18.72 17.83
CA ASP A 88 21.50 -17.49 17.07
C ASP A 88 21.16 -17.68 15.58
N ARG A 89 21.49 -18.84 15.01
CA ARG A 89 21.14 -19.21 13.63
C ARG A 89 19.63 -19.29 13.42
N LEU A 90 18.92 -19.97 14.32
CA LEU A 90 17.46 -20.09 14.27
C LEU A 90 16.78 -18.73 14.47
N HIS A 91 17.32 -17.88 15.34
CA HIS A 91 16.80 -16.54 15.56
C HIS A 91 16.90 -15.68 14.29
N LEU A 92 18.02 -15.76 13.56
CA LEU A 92 18.17 -15.08 12.27
C LEU A 92 17.15 -15.59 11.24
N GLN A 93 16.93 -16.90 11.15
CA GLN A 93 15.92 -17.48 10.26
C GLN A 93 14.51 -17.00 10.60
N LEU A 94 14.18 -16.94 11.89
CA LEU A 94 12.90 -16.41 12.36
C LEU A 94 12.73 -14.94 12.00
N GLN A 95 13.77 -14.11 12.14
CA GLN A 95 13.72 -12.71 11.73
C GLN A 95 13.44 -12.58 10.22
N ASN A 96 14.10 -13.37 9.37
CA ASN A 96 13.83 -13.38 7.93
C ASN A 96 12.35 -13.67 7.63
N LEU A 97 11.77 -14.68 8.29
CA LEU A 97 10.35 -15.00 8.12
C LEU A 97 9.42 -13.86 8.58
N TYR A 98 9.75 -13.16 9.67
CA TYR A 98 8.98 -11.98 10.08
C TYR A 98 9.04 -10.85 9.05
N TYR A 99 10.21 -10.62 8.44
CA TYR A 99 10.36 -9.66 7.36
C TYR A 99 9.51 -10.03 6.14
N GLU A 100 9.58 -11.29 5.69
CA GLU A 100 8.76 -11.80 4.59
C GLU A 100 7.26 -11.67 4.89
N GLN A 101 6.83 -12.07 6.09
CA GLN A 101 5.43 -11.94 6.51
C GLN A 101 4.96 -10.47 6.47
N ARG A 102 5.78 -9.55 6.99
CA ARG A 102 5.44 -8.12 7.00
C ARG A 102 5.37 -7.56 5.59
N HIS A 103 6.30 -7.94 4.72
CA HIS A 103 6.33 -7.56 3.31
C HIS A 103 5.04 -8.00 2.60
N LEU A 104 4.74 -9.31 2.65
CA LEU A 104 3.55 -9.88 2.01
C LEU A 104 2.25 -9.27 2.55
N ARG A 105 2.16 -9.03 3.86
CA ARG A 105 1.01 -8.33 4.44
C ARG A 105 0.87 -6.91 3.90
N GLY A 106 1.99 -6.19 3.73
CA GLY A 106 2.01 -4.87 3.12
C GLY A 106 1.50 -4.89 1.68
N GLU A 107 1.96 -5.85 0.88
CA GLU A 107 1.50 -6.03 -0.51
C GLU A 107 0.02 -6.39 -0.58
N ILE A 108 -0.46 -7.30 0.27
CA ILE A 108 -1.88 -7.65 0.34
C ILE A 108 -2.74 -6.43 0.68
N THR A 109 -2.33 -5.63 1.66
CA THR A 109 -3.03 -4.39 2.01
C THR A 109 -3.02 -3.41 0.85
N ALA A 110 -1.88 -3.22 0.19
CA ALA A 110 -1.79 -2.34 -0.99
C ALA A 110 -2.68 -2.81 -2.15
N CYS A 111 -2.78 -4.11 -2.38
CA CYS A 111 -3.69 -4.68 -3.38
C CYS A 111 -5.17 -4.51 -3.01
N LYS A 112 -5.51 -4.64 -1.72
CA LYS A 112 -6.89 -4.47 -1.23
C LYS A 112 -7.34 -3.01 -1.25
N ASP A 113 -6.45 -2.11 -0.86
CA ASP A 113 -6.69 -0.68 -0.79
C ASP A 113 -6.52 0.00 -2.16
N PHE A 114 -6.26 -0.78 -3.22
CA PHE A 114 -6.15 -0.25 -4.57
C PHE A 114 -7.45 0.50 -4.92
N PRO A 115 -7.36 1.81 -5.22
CA PRO A 115 -8.54 2.60 -5.50
C PRO A 115 -9.13 2.20 -6.86
N HIS A 116 -10.28 1.54 -6.83
CA HIS A 116 -10.97 1.14 -8.05
C HIS A 116 -11.85 2.29 -8.56
N SER A 117 -11.59 2.80 -9.76
CA SER A 117 -12.34 3.94 -10.33
C SER A 117 -13.85 3.74 -10.30
N TYR A 118 -14.35 2.52 -10.48
CA TYR A 118 -15.79 2.21 -10.47
C TYR A 118 -16.49 2.42 -9.12
N THR A 119 -15.76 2.38 -8.00
CA THR A 119 -16.34 2.56 -6.66
C THR A 119 -16.71 4.00 -6.34
N SER A 120 -16.14 4.99 -7.06
CA SER A 120 -16.44 6.40 -6.88
C SER A 120 -17.44 6.94 -7.91
N LEU A 121 -17.90 6.12 -8.85
CA LEU A 121 -18.88 6.53 -9.85
C LEU A 121 -20.28 6.62 -9.22
N PRO A 122 -21.03 7.71 -9.44
CA PRO A 122 -22.43 7.80 -9.03
C PRO A 122 -23.27 6.92 -9.97
N LEU A 123 -23.44 5.66 -9.59
CA LEU A 123 -24.29 4.68 -10.25
C LEU A 123 -25.70 4.74 -9.64
N ILE A 124 -26.72 4.44 -10.44
CA ILE A 124 -28.06 4.18 -9.91
C ILE A 124 -28.04 3.00 -8.93
N SER A 125 -28.98 3.00 -7.97
CA SER A 125 -29.06 1.93 -6.99
C SER A 125 -29.35 0.58 -7.66
N GLU A 126 -29.02 -0.53 -6.98
CA GLU A 126 -29.26 -1.88 -7.51
C GLU A 126 -30.75 -2.12 -7.75
N GLU A 127 -31.59 -1.64 -6.85
CA GLU A 127 -33.04 -1.74 -6.92
C GLU A 127 -33.60 -1.02 -8.15
N GLU A 128 -33.16 0.21 -8.40
CA GLU A 128 -33.57 1.00 -9.58
C GLU A 128 -33.06 0.37 -10.88
N PHE A 129 -31.83 -0.15 -10.89
CA PHE A 129 -31.28 -0.83 -12.06
C PHE A 129 -32.09 -2.09 -12.41
N LEU A 130 -32.42 -2.93 -11.43
CA LEU A 130 -33.19 -4.16 -11.66
C LEU A 130 -34.64 -3.89 -12.06
N GLN A 131 -35.22 -2.76 -11.65
CA GLN A 131 -36.53 -2.33 -12.15
C GLN A 131 -36.50 -1.99 -13.65
N LEU A 132 -35.41 -1.38 -14.12
CA LEU A 132 -35.22 -1.01 -15.53
C LEU A 132 -34.74 -2.20 -16.38
N HIS A 133 -33.95 -3.09 -15.79
CA HIS A 133 -33.32 -4.24 -16.43
C HIS A 133 -33.58 -5.53 -15.62
N PRO A 134 -34.81 -6.06 -15.68
CA PRO A 134 -35.17 -7.28 -14.94
C PRO A 134 -34.42 -8.52 -15.44
N GLU A 135 -33.85 -8.48 -16.66
CA GLU A 135 -33.04 -9.57 -17.21
C GLU A 135 -31.80 -9.92 -16.37
N HIS A 136 -31.30 -8.99 -15.55
CA HIS A 136 -30.08 -9.15 -14.76
C HIS A 136 -30.33 -9.57 -13.29
N ALA A 137 -31.56 -9.94 -12.94
CA ALA A 137 -31.93 -10.26 -11.55
C ALA A 137 -31.25 -11.51 -10.98
N GLU A 138 -30.94 -12.49 -11.84
CA GLU A 138 -30.32 -13.77 -11.47
C GLU A 138 -28.80 -13.79 -11.73
N ASP A 139 -28.22 -12.65 -12.14
CA ASP A 139 -26.80 -12.58 -12.46
C ASP A 139 -25.91 -12.59 -11.21
N ASP A 140 -24.70 -13.13 -11.36
CA ASP A 140 -23.66 -13.06 -10.31
C ASP A 140 -23.33 -11.60 -9.96
N PRO A 141 -23.02 -11.24 -8.70
CA PRO A 141 -22.76 -9.86 -8.30
C PRO A 141 -21.72 -9.12 -9.15
N HIS A 142 -20.68 -9.83 -9.63
CA HIS A 142 -19.68 -9.23 -10.51
C HIS A 142 -20.25 -8.96 -11.92
N ALA A 143 -21.04 -9.90 -12.46
CA ALA A 143 -21.72 -9.74 -13.74
C ALA A 143 -22.76 -8.60 -13.69
N LEU A 144 -23.54 -8.52 -12.60
CA LEU A 144 -24.48 -7.44 -12.34
C LEU A 144 -23.78 -6.08 -12.30
N MET A 145 -22.63 -5.97 -11.61
CA MET A 145 -21.84 -4.74 -11.57
C MET A 145 -21.34 -4.33 -12.96
N ILE A 146 -20.90 -5.28 -13.79
CA ILE A 146 -20.50 -5.00 -15.18
C ILE A 146 -21.69 -4.48 -16.00
N ALA A 147 -22.85 -5.12 -15.90
CA ALA A 147 -24.06 -4.69 -16.60
C ALA A 147 -24.47 -3.27 -16.19
N ARG A 148 -24.42 -2.95 -14.89
CA ARG A 148 -24.67 -1.60 -14.36
C ARG A 148 -23.71 -0.56 -14.93
N LEU A 149 -22.41 -0.88 -15.02
CA LEU A 149 -21.41 0.02 -15.60
C LEU A 149 -21.65 0.25 -17.11
N HIS A 150 -22.06 -0.77 -17.85
CA HIS A 150 -22.40 -0.63 -19.26
C HIS A 150 -23.64 0.24 -19.48
N ASN A 151 -24.68 0.07 -18.66
CA ASN A 151 -25.86 0.92 -18.71
C ASN A 151 -25.50 2.39 -18.43
N GLU A 152 -24.78 2.66 -17.34
CA GLU A 152 -24.37 4.03 -16.99
C GLU A 152 -23.55 4.68 -18.12
N LYS A 153 -22.66 3.91 -18.76
CA LYS A 153 -21.91 4.37 -19.93
C LYS A 153 -22.84 4.76 -21.08
N ALA A 154 -23.79 3.90 -21.44
CA ALA A 154 -24.74 4.17 -22.52
C ALA A 154 -25.58 5.42 -22.23
N VAL A 155 -26.07 5.57 -20.99
CA VAL A 155 -26.82 6.74 -20.54
C VAL A 155 -25.98 8.02 -20.67
N ARG A 156 -24.72 8.01 -20.23
CA ARG A 156 -23.83 9.18 -20.36
C ARG A 156 -23.51 9.53 -21.82
N GLU A 157 -23.33 8.54 -22.68
CA GLU A 157 -23.10 8.76 -24.11
C GLU A 157 -24.32 9.42 -24.79
N ASP A 158 -25.53 8.97 -24.45
CA ASP A 158 -26.76 9.56 -24.95
C ASP A 158 -26.99 10.98 -24.41
N LEU A 159 -26.72 11.23 -23.13
CA LEU A 159 -26.80 12.57 -22.53
C LEU A 159 -25.82 13.54 -23.18
N GLU A 160 -24.58 13.12 -23.44
CA GLU A 160 -23.59 13.96 -24.11
C GLU A 160 -23.98 14.23 -25.58
N ARG A 161 -24.59 13.27 -26.27
CA ARG A 161 -25.16 13.47 -27.61
C ARG A 161 -26.25 14.54 -27.59
N GLN A 162 -27.23 14.40 -26.69
CA GLN A 162 -28.31 15.38 -26.53
C GLN A 162 -27.78 16.77 -26.17
N ARG A 163 -26.79 16.84 -25.26
CA ARG A 163 -26.14 18.09 -24.88
C ARG A 163 -25.48 18.78 -26.08
N LYS A 164 -24.77 18.04 -26.93
CA LYS A 164 -24.16 18.57 -28.15
C LYS A 164 -25.20 19.07 -29.15
N GLU A 165 -26.26 18.30 -29.38
CA GLU A 165 -27.36 18.70 -30.27
C GLU A 165 -28.07 19.97 -29.78
N LEU A 166 -28.38 20.05 -28.48
CA LEU A 166 -29.00 21.23 -27.88
C LEU A 166 -28.07 22.44 -27.91
N SER A 167 -26.76 22.24 -27.68
CA SER A 167 -25.76 23.30 -27.81
C SER A 167 -25.66 23.83 -29.23
N ALA A 168 -25.72 22.96 -30.24
CA ALA A 168 -25.73 23.36 -31.64
C ALA A 168 -27.00 24.16 -31.99
N LYS A 169 -28.18 23.66 -31.59
CA LYS A 169 -29.46 24.37 -31.77
C LYS A 169 -29.43 25.74 -31.10
N LYS A 170 -28.91 25.83 -29.87
CA LYS A 170 -28.72 27.09 -29.15
C LYS A 170 -27.85 28.07 -29.95
N GLN A 171 -26.73 27.60 -30.50
CA GLN A 171 -25.83 28.46 -31.28
C GLN A 171 -26.49 28.95 -32.56
N THR A 172 -27.23 28.09 -33.27
CA THR A 172 -28.01 28.49 -34.45
C THR A 172 -29.04 29.55 -34.11
N LEU A 173 -29.82 29.36 -33.04
CA LEU A 173 -30.82 30.35 -32.61
C LEU A 173 -30.19 31.68 -32.16
N ILE A 174 -29.00 31.66 -31.56
CA ILE A 174 -28.25 32.88 -31.22
C ILE A 174 -27.85 33.63 -32.49
N LEU A 175 -27.35 32.93 -33.51
CA LEU A 175 -26.98 33.53 -34.79
C LEU A 175 -28.21 34.10 -35.53
N GLU A 176 -29.32 33.36 -35.55
CA GLU A 176 -30.58 33.83 -36.13
C GLU A 176 -31.12 35.07 -35.41
N ASN A 177 -31.08 35.09 -34.07
CA ASN A 177 -31.49 36.26 -33.30
C ASN A 177 -30.58 37.46 -33.54
N LYS A 178 -29.26 37.26 -33.65
CA LYS A 178 -28.32 38.33 -34.02
C LYS A 178 -28.66 38.89 -35.40
N LYS A 179 -28.82 38.03 -36.40
CA LYS A 179 -29.21 38.43 -37.76
C LYS A 179 -30.52 39.23 -37.76
N ARG A 180 -31.56 38.76 -37.07
CA ARG A 180 -32.84 39.49 -36.96
C ARG A 180 -32.68 40.85 -36.26
N LYS A 181 -31.81 40.95 -35.25
CA LYS A 181 -31.51 42.23 -34.59
C LYS A 181 -30.79 43.19 -35.55
N ASP A 182 -29.83 42.69 -36.32
CA ASP A 182 -29.10 43.49 -37.32
C ASP A 182 -30.03 43.96 -38.44
N ASP A 183 -30.93 43.08 -38.91
CA ASP A 183 -31.97 43.40 -39.90
C ASP A 183 -32.93 44.48 -39.38
N LEU A 184 -33.38 44.38 -38.12
CA LEU A 184 -34.23 45.39 -37.47
C LEU A 184 -33.50 46.73 -37.30
N ALA A 185 -32.22 46.71 -36.92
CA ALA A 185 -31.41 47.93 -36.81
C ALA A 185 -31.24 48.63 -38.16
N SER A 186 -31.04 47.85 -39.23
CA SER A 186 -30.98 48.36 -40.61
C SER A 186 -32.31 48.99 -41.05
N LEU A 187 -33.45 48.33 -40.76
CA LEU A 187 -34.78 48.89 -41.03
C LEU A 187 -35.05 50.18 -40.23
N ASP A 188 -34.64 50.24 -38.96
CA ASP A 188 -34.74 51.45 -38.13
C ASP A 188 -33.91 52.60 -38.73
N GLU A 189 -32.71 52.32 -39.23
CA GLU A 189 -31.88 53.31 -39.92
C GLU A 189 -32.54 53.80 -41.24
N GLN A 190 -33.12 52.89 -42.03
CA GLN A 190 -33.88 53.25 -43.22
C GLN A 190 -35.08 54.13 -42.90
N LEU A 191 -35.84 53.81 -41.84
CA LEU A 191 -36.99 54.61 -41.40
C LEU A 191 -36.57 56.00 -40.94
N LYS A 192 -35.46 56.13 -40.19
CA LYS A 192 -34.90 57.44 -39.81
C LYS A 192 -34.57 58.27 -41.05
N LYS A 193 -33.91 57.68 -42.05
CA LYS A 193 -33.64 58.34 -43.33
C LYS A 193 -34.92 58.79 -44.04
N PHE A 194 -35.94 57.93 -44.10
CA PHE A 194 -37.25 58.32 -44.65
C PHE A 194 -37.87 59.49 -43.88
N ILE A 195 -37.89 59.46 -42.54
CA ILE A 195 -38.44 60.55 -41.73
C ILE A 195 -37.66 61.86 -41.95
N GLU A 196 -36.33 61.81 -42.06
CA GLU A 196 -35.50 62.99 -42.36
C GLU A 196 -35.81 63.58 -43.74
N VAL A 197 -36.00 62.74 -44.76
CA VAL A 197 -36.45 63.19 -46.10
C VAL A 197 -37.80 63.89 -46.03
N TRP A 198 -38.74 63.38 -45.23
CA TRP A 198 -40.07 63.99 -45.04
C TRP A 198 -40.07 65.24 -44.15
N LYS A 199 -39.11 65.37 -43.23
CA LYS A 199 -38.92 66.56 -42.39
C LYS A 199 -38.09 67.66 -43.08
N SER A 200 -37.38 67.35 -44.15
CA SER A 200 -36.53 68.29 -44.87
C SER A 200 -37.38 69.37 -45.59
N PRO A 201 -37.18 70.68 -45.34
CA PRO A 201 -38.05 71.75 -45.86
C PRO A 201 -38.01 72.02 -47.38
N LEU A 202 -37.45 71.11 -48.20
CA LEU A 202 -37.16 71.34 -49.62
C LEU A 202 -38.15 70.66 -50.59
N SER A 203 -39.29 70.15 -50.12
CA SER A 203 -40.43 69.81 -50.99
C SER A 203 -41.65 70.67 -50.66
N GLY A 204 -41.59 71.92 -51.11
CA GLY A 204 -42.79 72.74 -51.25
C GLY A 204 -43.72 72.14 -52.31
N GLY A 205 -44.98 71.93 -51.94
CA GLY A 205 -46.09 71.88 -52.91
C GLY A 205 -46.74 70.53 -53.19
N ARG A 206 -47.41 69.93 -52.19
CA ARG A 206 -48.83 69.53 -52.25
C ARG A 206 -49.23 68.87 -50.93
N LYS A 207 -49.70 69.70 -49.99
CA LYS A 207 -50.45 69.25 -48.83
C LYS A 207 -51.88 68.94 -49.29
N GLY A 208 -52.33 67.71 -49.05
CA GLY A 208 -53.73 67.31 -49.16
C GLY A 208 -54.01 66.32 -50.29
N LEU A 209 -54.76 65.26 -49.93
CA LEU A 209 -55.43 64.27 -50.78
C LEU A 209 -54.67 62.99 -51.18
N ILE A 210 -54.17 62.20 -50.22
CA ILE A 210 -54.14 60.71 -50.36
C ILE A 210 -54.41 60.03 -49.01
N TRP A 211 -55.33 60.58 -48.20
CA TRP A 211 -55.81 59.94 -46.96
C TRP A 211 -57.15 59.20 -47.14
N TYR A 212 -57.60 58.99 -48.38
CA TYR A 212 -58.87 58.33 -48.69
C TYR A 212 -58.74 57.36 -49.87
N GLN A 213 -57.94 56.30 -49.71
CA GLN A 213 -58.08 55.09 -50.54
C GLN A 213 -57.44 53.83 -49.93
N PHE A 214 -57.11 53.86 -48.65
CA PHE A 214 -56.64 52.69 -47.90
C PHE A 214 -57.75 52.18 -46.96
N SER A 215 -58.97 52.12 -47.48
CA SER A 215 -60.07 51.39 -46.88
C SER A 215 -60.76 50.66 -48.03
N ARG A 216 -60.73 49.33 -47.98
CA ARG A 216 -61.13 48.35 -49.03
C ARG A 216 -60.05 47.94 -50.04
N ARG A 217 -59.14 47.07 -49.60
CA ARG A 217 -58.74 45.90 -50.40
C ARG A 217 -58.23 44.80 -49.47
N ASP A 218 -59.21 44.11 -48.93
CA ASP A 218 -59.08 42.78 -48.36
C ASP A 218 -58.60 41.78 -49.42
N LEU A 219 -57.77 40.83 -48.95
CA LEU A 219 -57.37 39.56 -49.54
C LEU A 219 -56.83 39.59 -50.99
N TYR A 220 -55.55 39.26 -51.20
CA TYR A 220 -55.14 38.20 -52.13
C TYR A 220 -53.64 37.88 -51.99
N LYS A 221 -53.36 36.57 -51.89
CA LYS A 221 -52.06 35.88 -51.91
C LYS A 221 -51.06 36.49 -52.91
N ARG A 222 -49.79 36.65 -52.49
CA ARG A 222 -48.66 36.73 -53.44
C ARG A 222 -48.49 35.40 -54.17
N PRO A 223 -48.21 35.37 -55.48
CA PRO A 223 -48.00 34.12 -56.22
C PRO A 223 -46.61 33.56 -55.92
N SER A 224 -46.56 32.31 -55.47
CA SER A 224 -45.36 31.48 -55.52
C SER A 224 -45.25 30.91 -56.95
N ARG A 225 -44.22 31.32 -57.69
CA ARG A 225 -43.83 30.63 -58.93
C ARG A 225 -43.17 29.31 -58.53
N ARG A 226 -43.89 28.20 -58.72
CA ARG A 226 -43.28 26.89 -58.96
C ARG A 226 -42.84 26.83 -60.41
N ASN A 227 -41.57 26.52 -60.66
CA ASN A 227 -41.21 25.66 -61.78
C ASN A 227 -40.85 24.29 -61.18
N ILE A 228 -41.47 23.27 -61.76
CA ILE A 228 -41.40 21.87 -61.40
C ILE A 228 -40.38 21.24 -62.34
N GLU A 229 -39.43 20.47 -61.80
CA GLU A 229 -38.88 19.33 -62.50
C GLU A 229 -38.92 18.14 -61.55
N ILE A 230 -39.78 17.18 -61.90
CA ILE A 230 -39.85 15.84 -61.32
C ILE A 230 -39.19 14.93 -62.35
N GLN A 231 -38.12 14.25 -61.95
CA GLN A 231 -37.77 12.95 -62.50
C GLN A 231 -37.92 11.93 -61.36
N ASN A 232 -38.94 11.09 -61.50
CA ASN A 232 -39.11 9.86 -60.75
C ASN A 232 -38.61 8.71 -61.62
N ASP A 233 -37.83 7.81 -61.04
CA ASP A 233 -37.76 6.36 -61.31
C ASP A 233 -37.12 5.75 -60.02
N VAL A 234 -37.85 5.09 -59.12
CA VAL A 234 -38.41 3.72 -59.13
C VAL A 234 -37.33 2.61 -59.04
N VAL A 235 -37.22 2.03 -57.82
CA VAL A 235 -37.10 0.58 -57.47
C VAL A 235 -35.71 -0.13 -57.34
N CYS A 236 -35.60 -0.83 -56.20
CA CYS A 236 -34.88 -2.09 -55.86
C CYS A 236 -33.41 -2.15 -55.39
N SER A 237 -33.27 -2.87 -54.25
CA SER A 237 -32.21 -3.84 -53.88
C SER A 237 -30.86 -3.32 -53.35
N HIS A 238 -30.62 -3.48 -52.05
CA HIS A 238 -29.79 -4.54 -51.44
C HIS A 238 -30.05 -4.62 -49.93
#